data_AF-A0A9E6PQW0-F1
#
_entry.id   AF-A0A9E6PQW0-F1
#
_cell.length_a   1.000
_cell.length_b   1.000
_cell.length_c   1.000
_cell.angle_alpha   90.00
_cell.angle_beta   90.00
_cell.angle_gamma   90.00
#
_symmetry.space_group_name_H-M   'P 1'
#
loop_
_entity.id
_entity.type
_entity.pdbx_description
1 polymer ?
#
loop_
_entity_poly.entity_id
_entity_poly.type
_entity_poly.pdbx_seq_one_letter_code
_entity_poly.pdbx_strand_id
1 'polypeptide(L)'
;MLEVSTEELDSRPTSPAPVSAARYCETQLEALGRLFTAAQDLSLEASRCALFLLGWYYPAEVGGVDLSLVGWRVSSPVATDMALVFQLMLHLQQSGAGVSQLGFDTQARSLLAIWFPEALGMPPRPATGPELKAFRQRHDLTRQACAALVRVPTSVYREWEQDRYPIPMALWIELRTLMGERRLRSTPRGAAAERVVWGRFG
;
A
#
# COMPACT_ATOMS: atom_id res chain seq x y z
N MET A 1 46.59 40.34 23.76
CA MET A 1 45.40 41.21 23.79
C MET A 1 45.14 41.62 22.36
N LEU A 2 44.28 40.86 21.68
CA LEU A 2 43.85 41.09 20.30
C LEU A 2 42.33 40.98 20.34
N GLU A 3 41.65 42.11 20.09
CA GLU A 3 40.20 42.19 20.01
C GLU A 3 39.76 41.54 18.69
N VAL A 4 38.91 40.53 18.78
CA VAL A 4 38.25 39.90 17.61
C VAL A 4 36.81 40.38 17.62
N SER A 5 36.49 41.21 16.63
CA SER A 5 35.18 41.79 16.38
C SER A 5 34.11 40.71 16.19
N THR A 6 33.08 40.76 17.03
CA THR A 6 31.81 40.07 16.84
C THR A 6 30.96 40.86 15.84
N GLU A 7 31.21 40.67 14.55
CA GLU A 7 30.27 41.10 13.51
C GLU A 7 29.23 40.01 13.26
N GLU A 8 28.01 40.39 13.61
CA GLU A 8 26.70 40.00 13.08
C GLU A 8 26.73 39.17 11.79
N LEU A 9 26.45 37.88 11.91
CA LEU A 9 25.85 37.09 10.83
C LEU A 9 24.40 36.78 11.22
N ASP A 10 23.56 37.74 10.86
CA ASP A 10 22.10 37.69 10.77
C ASP A 10 21.66 36.42 10.01
N SER A 11 21.52 35.33 10.76
CA SER A 11 21.04 34.05 10.23
C SER A 11 19.52 34.08 10.22
N ARG A 12 18.94 34.84 9.27
CA ARG A 12 17.53 34.69 8.92
C ARG A 12 17.26 33.21 8.65
N PRO A 13 16.26 32.58 9.29
CA PRO A 13 15.79 31.28 8.85
C PRO A 13 15.25 31.47 7.43
N THR A 14 16.01 30.97 6.44
CA THR A 14 15.54 30.84 5.07
C THR A 14 14.36 29.89 5.12
N SER A 15 13.15 30.47 5.13
CA SER A 15 11.91 29.73 4.94
C SER A 15 12.07 28.87 3.69
N PRO A 16 11.95 27.53 3.77
CA PRO A 16 12.04 26.71 2.58
C PRO A 16 10.93 27.15 1.64
N ALA A 17 11.34 27.67 0.48
CA ALA A 17 10.40 28.03 -0.58
C ALA A 17 9.48 26.82 -0.82
N PRO A 18 8.18 27.03 -1.08
CA PRO A 18 7.30 25.94 -1.49
C PRO A 18 7.95 25.32 -2.72
N VAL A 19 8.38 24.07 -2.59
CA VAL A 19 8.86 23.27 -3.70
C VAL A 19 7.72 23.21 -4.68
N SER A 20 7.79 24.09 -5.68
CA SER A 20 6.75 24.28 -6.66
C SER A 20 6.48 22.93 -7.31
N ALA A 21 5.22 22.49 -7.29
CA ALA A 21 4.73 21.29 -7.95
C ALA A 21 4.98 21.27 -9.48
N ALA A 22 5.73 22.24 -10.00
CA ALA A 22 6.01 22.55 -11.39
C ALA A 22 7.06 21.66 -12.08
N ARG A 23 7.33 20.44 -11.59
CA ARG A 23 8.21 19.48 -12.32
C ARG A 23 7.71 18.04 -12.32
N TYR A 24 6.43 17.79 -12.06
CA TYR A 24 5.84 16.47 -12.29
C TYR A 24 5.22 16.45 -13.68
N CYS A 25 5.43 15.37 -14.43
CA CYS A 25 4.78 15.21 -15.72
C CYS A 25 3.27 14.98 -15.47
N GLU A 26 2.41 15.79 -16.06
CA GLU A 26 0.94 15.71 -15.93
C GLU A 26 0.44 14.27 -16.15
N THR A 27 1.01 13.58 -17.13
CA THR A 27 0.73 12.17 -17.45
C THR A 27 1.01 11.21 -16.28
N GLN A 28 2.02 11.49 -15.45
CA GLN A 28 2.33 10.67 -14.27
C GLN A 28 1.29 10.86 -13.15
N LEU A 29 0.80 12.09 -12.95
CA LEU A 29 -0.25 12.38 -11.96
C LEU A 29 -1.60 11.80 -12.40
N GLU A 30 -1.90 11.86 -13.70
CA GLU A 30 -3.08 11.20 -14.25
C GLU A 30 -3.00 9.67 -14.09
N ALA A 31 -1.84 9.07 -14.37
CA ALA A 31 -1.61 7.64 -14.15
C ALA A 31 -1.81 7.27 -12.67
N LEU A 32 -1.31 8.10 -11.74
CA LEU A 32 -1.54 7.93 -10.30
C LEU A 32 -3.04 7.93 -9.97
N GLY A 33 -3.79 8.91 -10.49
CA GLY A 33 -5.24 8.97 -10.33
C GLY A 33 -5.95 7.72 -10.85
N ARG A 34 -5.59 7.24 -12.04
CA ARG A 34 -6.15 6.01 -12.62
C ARG A 34 -5.84 4.76 -11.78
N LEU A 35 -4.63 4.63 -11.26
CA LEU A 35 -4.29 3.51 -10.35
C LEU A 35 -5.10 3.57 -9.06
N PHE A 36 -5.30 4.76 -8.48
CA PHE A 36 -6.16 4.91 -7.31
C PHE A 36 -7.60 4.48 -7.61
N THR A 37 -8.15 4.86 -8.77
CA THR A 37 -9.48 4.40 -9.19
C THR A 37 -9.52 2.88 -9.38
N ALA A 38 -8.52 2.29 -10.05
CA ALA A 38 -8.44 0.85 -10.25
C ALA A 38 -8.35 0.07 -8.93
N ALA A 39 -7.66 0.63 -7.94
CA ALA A 39 -7.46 0.02 -6.62
C ALA A 39 -8.71 0.03 -5.70
N GLN A 40 -9.77 0.76 -6.06
CA GLN A 40 -11.02 0.81 -5.28
C GLN A 40 -11.91 -0.42 -5.47
N ASP A 41 -11.75 -1.13 -6.60
CA ASP A 41 -12.47 -2.38 -6.82
C ASP A 41 -11.87 -3.50 -5.95
N LEU A 42 -12.57 -4.64 -5.83
CA LEU A 42 -12.11 -5.77 -5.05
C LEU A 42 -11.32 -6.79 -5.90
N SER A 43 -11.11 -6.57 -7.19
CA SER A 43 -10.46 -7.53 -8.10
C SER A 43 -8.99 -7.83 -7.77
N LEU A 44 -8.44 -8.90 -8.37
CA LEU A 44 -7.02 -9.24 -8.21
C LEU A 44 -6.12 -8.13 -8.75
N GLU A 45 -6.49 -7.51 -9.87
CA GLU A 45 -5.78 -6.35 -10.41
C GLU A 45 -5.85 -5.16 -9.45
N ALA A 46 -7.04 -4.86 -8.91
CA ALA A 46 -7.22 -3.82 -7.91
C ALA A 46 -6.37 -4.04 -6.65
N SER A 47 -6.29 -5.27 -6.15
CA SER A 47 -5.46 -5.62 -4.99
C SER A 47 -3.97 -5.34 -5.23
N ARG A 48 -3.49 -5.52 -6.47
CA ARG A 48 -2.10 -5.23 -6.84
C ARG A 48 -1.84 -3.75 -7.01
N CYS A 49 -2.80 -3.03 -7.59
CA CYS A 49 -2.77 -1.57 -7.61
C CYS A 49 -2.71 -1.02 -6.17
N ALA A 50 -3.53 -1.56 -5.26
CA ALA A 50 -3.54 -1.18 -3.86
C ALA A 50 -2.22 -1.52 -3.17
N LEU A 51 -1.68 -2.73 -3.33
CA LEU A 51 -0.38 -3.11 -2.76
C LEU A 51 0.76 -2.23 -3.28
N PHE A 52 0.76 -1.91 -4.57
CA PHE A 52 1.75 -1.01 -5.17
C PHE A 52 1.66 0.41 -4.59
N LEU A 53 0.46 0.99 -4.54
CA LEU A 53 0.24 2.34 -4.01
C LEU A 53 0.51 2.41 -2.51
N LEU A 54 -0.05 1.49 -1.73
CA LEU A 54 0.07 1.50 -0.27
C LEU A 54 1.47 1.08 0.19
N GLY A 55 2.15 0.21 -0.54
CA GLY A 55 3.57 -0.08 -0.31
C GLY A 55 4.45 1.16 -0.47
N TRP A 56 4.04 2.13 -1.28
CA TRP A 56 4.72 3.42 -1.40
C TRP A 56 4.31 4.42 -0.33
N TYR A 57 3.01 4.60 -0.08
CA TYR A 57 2.51 5.59 0.90
C TYR A 57 2.74 5.19 2.36
N TYR A 58 2.67 3.89 2.67
CA TYR A 58 2.68 3.33 4.02
C TYR A 58 3.65 2.13 4.09
N PRO A 59 4.95 2.32 3.80
CA PRO A 59 5.90 1.22 3.74
C PRO A 59 6.12 0.54 5.10
N ALA A 60 5.91 1.24 6.22
CA ALA A 60 6.05 0.66 7.55
C ALA A 60 4.90 -0.30 7.90
N GLU A 61 3.71 0.01 7.40
CA GLU A 61 2.48 -0.74 7.62
C GLU A 61 2.32 -1.87 6.60
N VAL A 62 2.69 -1.61 5.34
CA VAL A 62 2.43 -2.49 4.18
C VAL A 62 3.69 -3.21 3.67
N GLY A 63 4.86 -2.91 4.23
CA GLY A 63 6.11 -3.64 3.96
C GLY A 63 6.84 -3.20 2.68
N GLY A 64 6.51 -2.01 2.17
CA GLY A 64 7.11 -1.47 0.96
C GLY A 64 6.49 -2.01 -0.33
N VAL A 65 7.04 -1.57 -1.47
CA VAL A 65 6.62 -2.05 -2.80
C VAL A 65 7.43 -3.29 -3.18
N ASP A 66 6.75 -4.43 -3.35
CA ASP A 66 7.33 -5.64 -3.93
C ASP A 66 6.86 -5.83 -5.39
N LEU A 67 7.71 -5.43 -6.34
CA LEU A 67 7.44 -5.56 -7.77
C LEU A 67 7.28 -7.01 -8.24
N SER A 68 7.83 -7.99 -7.51
CA SER A 68 7.63 -9.41 -7.83
C SER A 68 6.21 -9.88 -7.54
N LEU A 69 5.48 -9.19 -6.66
CA LEU A 69 4.09 -9.48 -6.33
C LEU A 69 3.10 -8.69 -7.20
N VAL A 70 3.42 -7.42 -7.50
CA VAL A 70 2.49 -6.53 -8.22
C VAL A 70 2.68 -6.52 -9.74
N GLY A 71 3.89 -6.75 -10.25
CA GLY A 71 4.20 -6.59 -11.67
C GLY A 71 3.66 -7.68 -12.59
N TRP A 72 3.42 -8.88 -12.06
CA TRP A 72 3.02 -10.03 -12.88
C TRP A 72 1.51 -10.25 -12.83
N ARG A 73 0.86 -10.21 -14.00
CA ARG A 73 -0.59 -10.43 -14.23
C ARG A 73 -1.52 -9.25 -13.96
N VAL A 74 -1.05 -8.02 -14.12
CA VAL A 74 -1.94 -6.86 -14.38
C VAL A 74 -2.12 -6.69 -15.89
N SER A 75 -3.21 -6.07 -16.30
CA SER A 75 -3.48 -5.71 -17.69
C SER A 75 -2.44 -4.72 -18.21
N SER A 76 -2.25 -4.69 -19.53
CA SER A 76 -1.28 -3.78 -20.17
C SER A 76 -1.50 -2.30 -19.81
N PRO A 77 -2.74 -1.77 -19.74
CA PRO A 77 -2.96 -0.39 -19.31
C PRO A 77 -2.50 -0.14 -17.87
N VAL A 78 -2.82 -1.04 -16.94
CA VAL A 78 -2.42 -0.92 -15.53
C VAL A 78 -0.90 -1.02 -15.37
N ALA A 79 -0.25 -1.91 -16.11
CA ALA A 79 1.21 -2.01 -16.12
C ALA A 79 1.88 -0.70 -16.56
N THR A 80 1.34 -0.06 -17.61
CA THR A 80 1.83 1.23 -18.10
C THR A 80 1.67 2.32 -17.04
N ASP A 81 0.51 2.38 -16.38
CA ASP A 81 0.27 3.36 -15.31
C ASP A 81 1.19 3.10 -14.10
N MET A 82 1.40 1.84 -13.70
CA MET A 82 2.37 1.47 -12.66
C MET A 82 3.80 1.92 -13.00
N ALA A 83 4.22 1.78 -14.26
CA ALA A 83 5.55 2.22 -14.70
C ALA A 83 5.70 3.74 -14.64
N LEU A 84 4.67 4.50 -15.07
CA LEU A 84 4.66 5.96 -14.99
C LEU A 84 4.69 6.45 -13.54
N VAL A 85 3.92 5.81 -12.66
CA VAL A 85 3.93 6.14 -11.23
C VAL A 85 5.27 5.75 -10.60
N PHE A 86 5.87 4.63 -10.97
CA PHE A 86 7.21 4.27 -10.48
C PHE A 86 8.27 5.30 -10.89
N GLN A 87 8.20 5.85 -12.11
CA GLN A 87 9.05 6.97 -12.52
C GLN A 87 8.82 8.22 -11.65
N LEU A 88 7.56 8.54 -11.33
CA LEU A 88 7.22 9.63 -10.41
C LEU A 88 7.80 9.40 -9.00
N MET A 89 7.74 8.16 -8.49
CA MET A 89 8.35 7.77 -7.20
C MET A 89 9.85 8.09 -7.19
N LEU A 90 10.57 7.70 -8.24
CA LEU A 90 12.00 7.94 -8.36
C LEU A 90 12.32 9.45 -8.43
N HIS A 91 11.54 10.22 -9.19
CA HIS A 91 11.74 11.67 -9.26
C HIS A 91 11.54 12.36 -7.91
N LEU A 92 10.51 11.98 -7.14
CA LEU A 92 10.25 12.51 -5.80
C LEU A 92 11.38 12.15 -4.83
N GLN A 93 11.85 10.91 -4.87
CA GLN A 93 12.96 10.48 -4.03
C GLN A 93 14.25 11.25 -4.35
N GLN A 94 14.54 11.50 -5.63
CA GLN A 94 15.72 12.26 -6.06
C GLN A 94 15.63 13.74 -5.69
N SER A 95 14.43 14.31 -5.62
CA SER A 95 14.21 15.71 -5.22
C SER A 95 14.09 15.90 -3.71
N GLY A 96 14.08 14.83 -2.93
CA GLY A 96 13.83 14.88 -1.47
C GLY A 96 12.39 15.27 -1.11
N ALA A 97 11.46 15.17 -2.07
CA ALA A 97 10.06 15.50 -1.87
C ALA A 97 9.28 14.28 -1.32
N GLY A 98 8.40 14.54 -0.37
CA GLY A 98 7.53 13.52 0.21
C GLY A 98 6.27 13.27 -0.63
N VAL A 99 5.76 12.04 -0.59
CA VAL A 99 4.56 11.62 -1.33
C VAL A 99 3.30 12.42 -0.96
N SER A 100 3.21 12.94 0.27
CA SER A 100 2.12 13.80 0.73
C SER A 100 2.00 15.14 -0.02
N GLN A 101 3.05 15.54 -0.75
CA GLN A 101 2.99 16.74 -1.59
C GLN A 101 2.12 16.55 -2.84
N LEU A 102 1.75 15.30 -3.17
CA LEU A 102 0.93 14.98 -4.33
C LEU A 102 -0.58 15.19 -4.09
N GLY A 103 -1.02 15.34 -2.84
CA GLY A 103 -2.43 15.60 -2.51
C GLY A 103 -3.36 14.37 -2.55
N PHE A 104 -2.81 13.16 -2.57
CA PHE A 104 -3.58 11.91 -2.60
C PHE A 104 -3.70 11.20 -1.23
N ASP A 105 -3.30 11.85 -0.13
CA ASP A 105 -3.30 11.23 1.20
C ASP A 105 -4.68 10.71 1.62
N THR A 106 -5.76 11.40 1.23
CA THR A 106 -7.13 10.96 1.50
C THR A 106 -7.49 9.68 0.74
N GLN A 107 -7.14 9.58 -0.56
CA GLN A 107 -7.35 8.34 -1.32
C GLN A 107 -6.49 7.20 -0.78
N ALA A 108 -5.22 7.46 -0.45
CA ALA A 108 -4.32 6.48 0.13
C ALA A 108 -4.84 5.95 1.46
N ARG A 109 -5.32 6.82 2.35
CA ARG A 109 -5.93 6.42 3.62
C ARG A 109 -7.22 5.62 3.43
N SER A 110 -8.04 5.99 2.45
CA SER A 110 -9.25 5.23 2.11
C SER A 110 -8.91 3.82 1.62
N LEU A 111 -7.93 3.69 0.72
CA LEU A 111 -7.43 2.38 0.29
C LEU A 111 -6.85 1.57 1.46
N LEU A 112 -6.11 2.21 2.36
CA LEU A 112 -5.58 1.55 3.55
C LEU A 112 -6.71 0.97 4.42
N ALA A 113 -7.81 1.70 4.61
CA ALA A 113 -8.98 1.20 5.34
C ALA A 113 -9.67 0.01 4.66
N ILE A 114 -9.66 -0.05 3.32
CA ILE A 114 -10.24 -1.15 2.54
C ILE A 114 -9.37 -2.40 2.64
N TRP A 115 -8.07 -2.24 2.41
CA TRP A 115 -7.16 -3.38 2.19
C TRP A 115 -6.43 -3.84 3.46
N PHE A 116 -6.12 -2.91 4.37
CA PHE A 116 -5.38 -3.13 5.62
C PHE A 116 -6.01 -2.36 6.80
N PRO A 117 -7.29 -2.59 7.14
CA PRO A 117 -7.97 -1.89 8.23
C PRO A 117 -7.20 -1.97 9.57
N GLU A 118 -6.46 -3.04 9.81
CA GLU A 118 -5.61 -3.23 10.98
C GLU A 118 -4.51 -2.19 11.12
N ALA A 119 -3.98 -1.65 10.00
CA ALA A 119 -3.00 -0.58 10.02
C ALA A 119 -3.58 0.73 10.59
N LEU A 120 -4.90 0.88 10.55
CA LEU A 120 -5.65 1.99 11.14
C LEU A 120 -6.22 1.67 12.53
N GLY A 121 -5.88 0.51 13.10
CA GLY A 121 -6.49 0.03 14.34
C GLY A 121 -7.97 -0.35 14.20
N MET A 122 -8.47 -0.49 12.98
CA MET A 122 -9.82 -0.97 12.72
C MET A 122 -9.83 -2.49 12.79
N PRO A 123 -10.88 -3.12 13.37
CA PRO A 123 -10.98 -4.57 13.33
C PRO A 123 -11.09 -5.00 11.87
N PRO A 124 -10.33 -6.02 11.43
CA PRO A 124 -10.55 -6.59 10.11
C PRO A 124 -11.99 -7.09 10.05
N ARG A 125 -12.67 -6.84 8.93
CA ARG A 125 -14.04 -7.33 8.70
C ARG A 125 -13.95 -8.63 7.91
N PRO A 126 -14.57 -9.73 8.36
CA PRO A 126 -14.60 -10.94 7.57
C PRO A 126 -15.41 -10.66 6.31
N ALA A 127 -14.96 -11.20 5.17
CA ALA A 127 -15.76 -11.13 3.95
C ALA A 127 -17.16 -11.70 4.19
N THR A 128 -18.14 -11.12 3.50
CA THR A 128 -19.46 -11.70 3.32
C THR A 128 -19.37 -12.89 2.35
N GLY A 129 -20.40 -13.74 2.35
CA GLY A 129 -20.52 -14.85 1.43
C GLY A 129 -20.44 -14.46 -0.04
N PRO A 130 -21.14 -13.40 -0.49
CA PRO A 130 -20.98 -12.84 -1.82
C PRO A 130 -19.55 -12.40 -2.14
N GLU A 131 -18.85 -11.77 -1.20
CA GLU A 131 -17.45 -11.36 -1.37
C GLU A 131 -16.51 -12.58 -1.47
N LEU A 132 -16.72 -13.62 -0.65
CA LEU A 132 -15.98 -14.88 -0.72
C LEU A 132 -16.22 -15.61 -2.06
N LYS A 133 -17.46 -15.62 -2.53
CA LYS A 133 -17.84 -16.23 -3.80
C LYS A 133 -17.24 -15.47 -4.98
N ALA A 134 -17.30 -14.14 -4.96
CA ALA A 134 -16.68 -13.28 -5.96
C ALA A 134 -15.16 -13.48 -5.97
N PHE A 135 -14.53 -13.52 -4.80
CA PHE A 135 -13.12 -13.83 -4.63
C PHE A 135 -12.78 -15.18 -5.28
N ARG A 136 -13.51 -16.25 -4.98
CA ARG A 136 -13.28 -17.55 -5.62
C ARG A 136 -13.38 -17.47 -7.16
N GLN A 137 -14.44 -16.85 -7.67
CA GLN A 137 -14.69 -16.75 -9.11
C GLN A 137 -13.57 -15.99 -9.83
N ARG A 138 -13.05 -14.92 -9.24
CA ARG A 138 -11.98 -14.10 -9.82
C ARG A 138 -10.63 -14.80 -9.90
N HIS A 139 -10.40 -15.81 -9.08
CA HIS A 139 -9.16 -16.59 -9.10
C HIS A 139 -9.31 -17.90 -9.88
N ASP A 140 -10.41 -18.06 -10.63
CA ASP A 140 -10.74 -19.28 -11.39
C ASP A 140 -10.71 -20.55 -10.54
N LEU A 141 -11.05 -20.41 -9.26
CA LEU A 141 -11.01 -21.52 -8.32
C LEU A 141 -12.38 -22.21 -8.25
N THR A 142 -12.34 -23.54 -8.20
CA THR A 142 -13.51 -24.32 -7.83
C THR A 142 -13.76 -24.19 -6.33
N ARG A 143 -15.02 -24.41 -5.92
CA ARG A 143 -15.40 -24.33 -4.51
C ARG A 143 -14.62 -25.35 -3.66
N GLN A 144 -14.35 -26.52 -4.26
CA GLN A 144 -13.50 -27.56 -3.69
C GLN A 144 -12.04 -27.11 -3.56
N ALA A 145 -11.49 -26.43 -4.56
CA ALA A 145 -10.12 -25.91 -4.51
C ALA A 145 -9.95 -24.88 -3.38
N CYS A 146 -10.88 -23.93 -3.23
CA CYS A 146 -10.83 -23.00 -2.11
C CYS A 146 -11.00 -23.68 -0.75
N ALA A 147 -11.94 -24.62 -0.63
CA ALA A 147 -12.12 -25.38 0.60
C ALA A 147 -10.85 -26.16 0.99
N ALA A 148 -10.15 -26.73 0.01
CA ALA A 148 -8.87 -27.40 0.22
C ALA A 148 -7.75 -26.43 0.66
N LEU A 149 -7.70 -25.21 0.10
CA LEU A 149 -6.72 -24.18 0.49
C LEU A 149 -6.80 -23.82 1.98
N VAL A 150 -8.02 -23.71 2.52
CA VAL A 150 -8.27 -23.44 3.96
C VAL A 150 -8.54 -24.69 4.81
N ARG A 151 -8.33 -25.89 4.24
CA ARG A 151 -8.46 -27.17 4.95
C ARG A 151 -9.81 -27.37 5.66
N VAL A 152 -10.90 -26.95 5.01
CA VAL A 152 -12.27 -27.17 5.52
C VAL A 152 -13.08 -28.04 4.57
N PRO A 153 -14.14 -28.71 5.06
CA PRO A 153 -15.06 -29.44 4.18
C PRO A 153 -15.71 -28.49 3.16
N THR A 154 -15.90 -28.95 1.92
CA THR A 154 -16.52 -28.14 0.86
C THR A 154 -17.95 -27.71 1.21
N SER A 155 -18.67 -28.48 2.03
CA SER A 155 -19.99 -28.11 2.57
C SER A 155 -19.93 -26.85 3.42
N VAL A 156 -18.98 -26.76 4.34
CA VAL A 156 -18.76 -25.60 5.22
C VAL A 156 -18.42 -24.37 4.38
N TYR A 157 -17.50 -24.50 3.42
CA TYR A 157 -17.17 -23.40 2.52
C TYR A 157 -18.39 -22.92 1.69
N ARG A 158 -19.26 -23.85 1.27
CA ARG A 158 -20.51 -23.52 0.57
C ARG A 158 -21.45 -22.70 1.45
N GLU A 159 -21.54 -23.03 2.73
CA GLU A 159 -22.39 -22.30 3.68
C GLU A 159 -21.90 -20.87 3.92
N TRP A 160 -20.59 -20.67 3.94
CA TRP A 160 -19.99 -19.33 3.96
C TRP A 160 -20.34 -18.51 2.72
N GLU A 161 -20.20 -19.07 1.51
CA GLU A 161 -20.62 -18.35 0.28
C GLU A 161 -22.11 -17.96 0.25
N GLN A 162 -22.94 -18.62 1.07
CA GLN A 162 -24.38 -18.40 1.18
C GLN A 162 -24.78 -17.51 2.35
N ASP A 163 -23.81 -16.93 3.08
CA ASP A 163 -24.04 -16.17 4.32
C ASP A 163 -24.82 -16.94 5.40
N ARG A 164 -24.80 -18.28 5.38
CA ARG A 164 -25.45 -19.09 6.42
C ARG A 164 -24.69 -19.06 7.73
N TYR A 165 -23.36 -18.93 7.64
CA TYR A 165 -22.48 -18.78 8.79
C TYR A 165 -21.43 -17.69 8.50
N PRO A 166 -21.02 -16.91 9.52
CA PRO A 166 -19.95 -15.95 9.37
C PRO A 166 -18.63 -16.67 9.06
N ILE A 167 -17.82 -16.09 8.18
CA ILE A 167 -16.49 -16.61 7.85
C ILE A 167 -15.57 -16.35 9.04
N PRO A 168 -14.89 -17.38 9.59
CA PRO A 168 -13.88 -17.16 10.61
C PRO A 168 -12.78 -16.24 10.09
N MET A 169 -12.46 -15.18 10.84
CA MET A 169 -11.49 -14.16 10.46
C MET A 169 -10.14 -14.75 10.04
N ALA A 170 -9.62 -15.71 10.80
CA ALA A 170 -8.35 -16.37 10.52
C ALA A 170 -8.29 -17.02 9.14
N LEU A 171 -9.42 -17.57 8.66
CA LEU A 171 -9.51 -18.24 7.36
C LEU A 171 -9.65 -17.25 6.22
N TRP A 172 -10.33 -16.13 6.44
CA TRP A 172 -10.36 -15.03 5.48
C TRP A 172 -8.96 -14.46 5.24
N ILE A 173 -8.22 -14.22 6.31
CA ILE A 173 -6.81 -13.79 6.25
C ILE A 173 -5.95 -14.85 5.52
N GLU A 174 -6.15 -16.12 5.81
CA GLU A 174 -5.40 -17.21 5.17
C GLU A 174 -5.67 -17.32 3.66
N LEU A 175 -6.94 -17.20 3.23
CA LEU A 175 -7.31 -17.18 1.81
C LEU A 175 -6.64 -16.03 1.06
N ARG A 176 -6.75 -14.83 1.62
CA ARG A 176 -6.09 -13.63 1.11
C ARG A 176 -4.58 -13.85 0.97
N THR A 177 -3.96 -14.37 2.03
CA THR A 177 -2.51 -14.65 2.09
C THR A 177 -2.07 -15.68 1.06
N LEU A 178 -2.76 -16.83 0.97
CA LEU A 178 -2.37 -17.94 0.11
C LEU A 178 -2.46 -17.62 -1.39
N MET A 179 -3.35 -16.70 -1.76
CA MET A 179 -3.70 -16.44 -3.16
C MET A 179 -2.93 -15.28 -3.80
N GLY A 180 -2.01 -14.65 -3.08
CA GLY A 180 -1.17 -13.57 -3.62
C GLY A 180 -0.84 -12.47 -2.62
N GLU A 181 -1.54 -12.37 -1.49
CA GLU A 181 -1.15 -11.48 -0.38
C GLU A 181 -0.09 -12.15 0.52
N ARG A 182 0.84 -12.88 -0.12
CA ARG A 182 1.85 -13.68 0.58
C ARG A 182 2.97 -12.75 1.07
N ARG A 183 2.77 -12.26 2.31
CA ARG A 183 3.76 -11.73 3.27
C ARG A 183 3.97 -10.21 3.32
N LEU A 184 3.03 -9.54 3.98
CA LEU A 184 3.39 -8.82 5.21
C LEU A 184 3.75 -9.88 6.26
N ARG A 185 4.97 -10.42 6.20
CA ARG A 185 5.47 -11.17 7.35
C ARG A 185 5.60 -10.16 8.46
N SER A 186 4.75 -10.33 9.47
CA SER A 186 5.06 -10.08 10.87
C SER A 186 6.56 -10.14 11.13
N THR A 187 7.22 -8.99 11.08
CA THR A 187 8.35 -8.76 11.95
C THR A 187 7.76 -8.73 13.36
N PRO A 188 8.19 -9.63 14.26
CA PRO A 188 7.77 -9.54 15.63
C PRO A 188 8.21 -8.18 16.17
N ARG A 189 7.29 -7.53 16.88
CA ARG A 189 7.54 -6.32 17.65
C ARG A 189 8.78 -6.54 18.52
N GLY A 190 9.89 -5.84 18.22
CA GLY A 190 11.04 -5.67 19.09
C GLY A 190 12.38 -6.17 18.56
N ALA A 191 13.08 -5.37 17.75
CA ALA A 191 14.54 -5.29 17.74
C ALA A 191 14.99 -4.01 17.03
N ALA A 192 15.37 -3.01 17.84
CA ALA A 192 16.28 -1.92 17.52
C ALA A 192 16.16 -1.29 16.11
N ALA A 193 15.23 -0.35 15.94
CA ALA A 193 15.53 0.78 15.08
C ALA A 193 16.52 1.65 15.84
N GLU A 194 17.77 1.52 15.41
CA GLU A 194 18.89 2.39 15.69
C GLU A 194 18.45 3.84 15.83
N ARG A 195 18.96 4.48 16.88
CA ARG A 195 19.16 5.91 16.87
C ARG A 195 20.01 6.22 15.64
N VAL A 196 19.39 6.60 14.53
CA VAL A 196 20.01 7.55 13.63
C VAL A 196 20.01 8.86 14.40
N VAL A 197 21.11 9.03 15.11
CA VAL A 197 21.59 10.30 15.62
C VAL A 197 21.57 11.25 14.42
N TRP A 198 20.59 12.13 14.37
CA TRP A 198 20.69 13.39 13.63
C TRP A 198 21.76 14.21 14.36
N GLY A 199 23.01 13.86 14.05
CA GLY A 199 24.21 14.47 14.59
C GLY A 199 24.60 15.64 13.72
N ARG A 200 24.26 16.84 14.21
CA ARG A 200 25.01 18.10 14.12
C ARG A 200 25.90 18.32 12.89
N PHE A 201 25.51 19.34 12.14
CA PHE A 201 26.42 20.31 11.52
C PHE A 201 27.66 20.57 12.40
N GLY A 202 28.82 20.38 11.80
CA GLY A 202 30.14 20.81 12.23
C GLY A 202 31.00 20.95 10.98
#